data_AF-A0A6B3LE25-F1
#
_entry.id   AF-A0A6B3LE25-F1
#
_cell.length_a   1.000
_cell.length_b   1.000
_cell.length_c   1.000
_cell.angle_alpha   90.00
_cell.angle_beta   90.00
_cell.angle_gamma   90.00
#
_symmetry.space_group_name_H-M   'P 1'
#
loop_
_entity.id
_entity.type
_entity.pdbx_description
1 polymer ?
#
loop_
_entity_poly.entity_id
_entity_poly.type
_entity_poly.pdbx_seq_one_letter_code
_entity_poly.pdbx_strand_id
1 'polypeptide(L)'
;MEQLLDVMNLQMREMKTWTAVLLMALAWAGSLMADEPLKLVPDSSFSFKAGDELRIEVYQRRGGEVRQVEAGTFTLSEVGHTKIKGQTIKLSALNFEDALSAIESGMRRESYVIGLELKAQIVSVNGDPVVYIGGRVRRPGHVVVSGAVSVADLVDAAGGLALDGSAERVRVVHQGVTQVHDVRDSEKAGELKIEPGSILSVARSLVSDDRSMRDRLDQLNHGKPRRDRLRDGL
;
A
#
# COMPACT_ATOMS: atom_id res chain seq x y z
N MET A 1 -15.83 24.12 -69.10
CA MET A 1 -15.11 24.37 -67.84
C MET A 1 -16.03 24.32 -66.61
N GLU A 2 -17.36 24.49 -66.74
CA GLU A 2 -18.29 24.42 -65.60
C GLU A 2 -18.48 23.03 -64.98
N GLN A 3 -18.42 21.95 -65.77
CA GLN A 3 -18.61 20.59 -65.22
C GLN A 3 -17.45 20.10 -64.33
N LEU A 4 -16.25 20.65 -64.50
CA LEU A 4 -15.09 20.32 -63.66
C LEU A 4 -15.16 20.99 -62.28
N LEU A 5 -15.77 22.17 -62.20
CA LEU A 5 -15.94 22.92 -60.95
C LEU A 5 -17.03 22.30 -60.06
N ASP A 6 -18.13 21.82 -60.64
CA ASP A 6 -19.21 21.17 -59.87
C ASP A 6 -18.78 19.80 -59.30
N VAL A 7 -18.03 19.00 -60.07
CA VAL A 7 -17.48 17.72 -59.59
C VAL A 7 -16.48 17.94 -58.45
N MET A 8 -15.66 19.00 -58.52
CA MET A 8 -14.73 19.39 -57.45
C MET A 8 -15.47 19.86 -56.19
N ASN A 9 -16.58 20.60 -56.35
CA ASN A 9 -17.37 21.09 -55.22
C ASN A 9 -18.15 19.98 -54.50
N LEU A 10 -18.61 18.97 -55.26
CA LEU A 10 -19.29 17.80 -54.69
C LEU A 10 -18.31 16.91 -53.90
N GLN A 11 -17.10 16.68 -54.44
CA GLN A 11 -16.02 15.96 -53.75
C GLN A 11 -15.56 16.68 -52.47
N MET A 12 -15.48 18.02 -52.47
CA MET A 12 -15.11 18.80 -51.29
C MET A 12 -16.17 18.79 -50.17
N ARG A 13 -17.46 18.61 -50.52
CA ARG A 13 -18.56 18.58 -49.54
C ARG A 13 -18.62 17.25 -48.80
N GLU A 14 -18.36 16.14 -49.48
CA GLU A 14 -18.24 14.82 -48.85
C GLU A 14 -17.00 14.76 -47.96
N MET A 15 -15.85 15.28 -48.41
CA MET A 15 -14.61 15.24 -47.63
C MET A 15 -14.73 15.92 -46.25
N LYS A 16 -15.52 17.00 -46.13
CA LYS A 16 -15.80 17.68 -44.84
C LYS A 16 -16.64 16.84 -43.86
N THR A 17 -17.56 16.03 -44.37
CA THR A 17 -18.40 15.16 -43.52
C THR A 17 -17.62 13.97 -42.99
N TRP A 18 -16.73 13.40 -43.81
CA TRP A 18 -15.87 12.29 -43.40
C TRP A 18 -14.78 12.72 -42.41
N THR A 19 -14.24 13.95 -42.52
CA THR A 19 -13.30 14.49 -41.51
C THR A 19 -13.94 14.68 -40.13
N ALA A 20 -15.23 15.06 -40.08
CA ALA A 20 -15.94 15.26 -38.81
C ALA A 20 -16.21 13.92 -38.09
N VAL A 21 -16.57 12.87 -38.84
CA VAL A 21 -16.77 11.52 -38.29
C VAL A 21 -15.46 10.91 -37.80
N LEU A 22 -14.35 11.12 -38.53
CA LEU A 22 -13.01 10.65 -38.13
C LEU A 22 -12.53 11.31 -36.83
N LEU A 23 -12.77 12.62 -36.66
CA LEU A 23 -12.42 13.34 -35.43
C LEU A 23 -13.31 12.93 -34.23
N MET A 24 -14.59 12.60 -34.46
CA MET A 24 -15.47 12.05 -33.43
C MET A 24 -15.04 10.63 -33.00
N ALA A 25 -14.60 9.80 -33.94
CA ALA A 25 -14.06 8.46 -33.64
C ALA A 25 -12.73 8.53 -32.86
N LEU A 26 -11.86 9.50 -33.19
CA LEU A 26 -10.62 9.74 -32.45
C LEU A 26 -10.87 10.29 -31.03
N ALA A 27 -11.89 11.14 -30.85
CA ALA A 27 -12.30 11.61 -29.53
C ALA A 27 -12.89 10.50 -28.65
N TRP A 28 -13.56 9.50 -29.23
CA TRP A 28 -14.06 8.33 -28.50
C TRP A 28 -12.97 7.28 -28.22
N ALA A 29 -11.99 7.13 -29.10
CA ALA A 29 -10.85 6.22 -28.88
C ALA A 29 -9.91 6.70 -27.76
N GLY A 30 -9.78 8.02 -27.56
CA GLY A 30 -8.93 8.58 -26.50
C GLY A 30 -9.45 8.34 -25.08
N SER A 31 -10.75 8.08 -24.90
CA SER A 31 -11.34 7.85 -23.58
C SER A 31 -11.24 6.40 -23.08
N LEU A 32 -10.78 5.47 -23.93
CA LEU A 32 -10.69 4.04 -23.61
C LEU A 32 -9.33 3.64 -22.99
N MET A 33 -8.41 4.58 -22.77
CA MET A 33 -7.04 4.32 -22.32
C MET A 33 -6.67 5.04 -21.01
N ALA A 34 -7.64 5.68 -20.34
CA ALA A 34 -7.40 6.21 -19.01
C ALA A 34 -7.36 5.04 -18.02
N ASP A 35 -6.18 4.76 -17.47
CA ASP A 35 -6.03 3.83 -16.35
C ASP A 35 -6.96 4.29 -15.22
N GLU A 36 -7.82 3.40 -14.73
CA GLU A 36 -8.79 3.78 -13.71
C GLU A 36 -8.02 4.13 -12.44
N PRO A 37 -8.28 5.28 -11.80
CA PRO A 37 -7.56 5.66 -10.60
C PRO A 37 -7.71 4.58 -9.54
N LEU A 38 -6.58 4.16 -8.96
CA LEU A 38 -6.52 3.14 -7.92
C LEU A 38 -7.52 3.43 -6.80
N LYS A 39 -8.38 2.45 -6.53
CA LYS A 39 -9.41 2.57 -5.50
C LYS A 39 -8.87 2.11 -4.15
N LEU A 40 -8.47 3.07 -3.31
CA LEU A 40 -8.11 2.81 -1.90
C LEU A 40 -9.37 2.60 -1.05
N VAL A 41 -9.37 1.53 -0.26
CA VAL A 41 -10.29 1.31 0.84
C VAL A 41 -9.53 1.53 2.17
N PRO A 42 -9.82 2.61 2.92
CA PRO A 42 -9.13 2.91 4.18
C PRO A 42 -9.40 1.86 5.26
N ASP A 43 -8.37 1.49 6.01
CA ASP A 43 -8.46 0.50 7.10
C ASP A 43 -9.42 0.92 8.22
N SER A 44 -9.57 2.22 8.45
CA SER A 44 -10.55 2.75 9.42
C SER A 44 -12.01 2.49 9.06
N SER A 45 -12.28 2.18 7.78
CA SER A 45 -13.63 1.91 7.26
C SER A 45 -13.84 0.46 6.85
N PHE A 46 -12.75 -0.31 6.79
CA PHE A 46 -12.78 -1.68 6.32
C PHE A 46 -12.84 -2.66 7.49
N SER A 47 -13.65 -3.70 7.32
CA SER A 47 -13.55 -4.89 8.14
C SER A 47 -13.94 -6.11 7.33
N PHE A 48 -13.26 -7.22 7.60
CA PHE A 48 -13.64 -8.51 7.04
C PHE A 48 -15.01 -8.94 7.58
N LYS A 49 -15.79 -9.56 6.72
CA LYS A 49 -17.15 -10.03 6.99
C LYS A 49 -17.21 -11.55 6.93
N ALA A 50 -18.22 -12.11 7.60
CA ALA A 50 -18.54 -13.51 7.44
C ALA A 50 -18.85 -13.82 5.96
N GLY A 51 -18.36 -14.95 5.46
CA GLY A 51 -18.48 -15.34 4.05
C GLY A 51 -17.40 -14.78 3.14
N ASP A 52 -16.54 -13.84 3.59
CA ASP A 52 -15.43 -13.36 2.77
C ASP A 52 -14.48 -14.50 2.41
N GLU A 53 -14.04 -14.53 1.16
CA GLU A 53 -13.07 -15.47 0.64
C GLU A 53 -11.70 -14.80 0.53
N LEU A 54 -10.71 -15.31 1.28
CA LEU A 54 -9.38 -14.73 1.35
C LEU A 54 -8.35 -15.67 0.75
N ARG A 55 -7.58 -15.21 -0.22
CA ARG A 55 -6.35 -15.90 -0.62
C ARG A 55 -5.23 -15.47 0.29
N ILE A 56 -4.73 -16.37 1.12
CA ILE A 56 -3.72 -16.09 2.14
C ILE A 56 -2.46 -16.90 1.85
N GLU A 57 -1.33 -16.23 1.95
CA GLU A 57 -0.01 -16.83 1.83
C GLU A 57 0.81 -16.45 3.08
N VAL A 58 1.41 -17.46 3.71
CA VAL A 58 2.20 -17.29 4.93
C VAL A 58 3.61 -17.79 4.67
N TYR A 59 4.58 -16.93 4.98
CA TYR A 59 5.99 -17.19 4.81
C TYR A 59 6.69 -17.24 6.16
N GLN A 60 7.63 -18.15 6.26
CA GLN A 60 8.55 -18.28 7.37
C GLN A 60 9.94 -17.85 6.92
N ARG A 61 10.59 -17.01 7.73
CA ARG A 61 11.99 -16.64 7.53
C ARG A 61 12.86 -17.19 8.66
N ARG A 62 13.94 -17.87 8.30
CA ARG A 62 14.96 -18.39 9.24
C ARG A 62 16.34 -18.34 8.60
N GLY A 63 17.28 -17.67 9.26
CA GLY A 63 18.68 -17.61 8.76
C GLY A 63 18.83 -16.96 7.38
N GLY A 64 17.91 -16.07 7.01
CA GLY A 64 17.88 -15.44 5.68
C GLY A 64 17.08 -16.20 4.63
N GLU A 65 16.87 -17.50 4.82
CA GLU A 65 16.03 -18.33 3.94
C GLU A 65 14.55 -18.03 4.20
N VAL A 66 13.78 -17.87 3.13
CA VAL A 66 12.34 -17.66 3.16
C VAL A 66 11.67 -18.89 2.55
N ARG A 67 10.70 -19.46 3.28
CA ARG A 67 9.92 -20.60 2.84
C ARG A 67 8.44 -20.31 3.00
N GLN A 68 7.64 -20.59 1.96
CA GLN A 68 6.19 -20.59 2.07
C GLN A 68 5.74 -21.79 2.92
N VAL A 69 5.01 -21.52 3.99
CA VAL A 69 4.56 -22.55 4.96
C VAL A 69 3.08 -22.82 4.86
N GLU A 70 2.31 -21.88 4.32
CA GLU A 70 0.89 -22.04 4.04
C GLU A 70 0.52 -21.18 2.84
N ALA A 71 -0.30 -21.72 1.94
CA ALA A 71 -0.88 -21.00 0.82
C ALA A 71 -2.22 -21.61 0.47
N GLY A 72 -3.27 -20.79 0.37
CA GLY A 72 -4.59 -21.30 0.09
C GLY A 72 -5.65 -20.23 0.02
N THR A 73 -6.86 -20.67 -0.34
CA THR A 73 -8.06 -19.85 -0.31
C THR A 73 -8.91 -20.28 0.88
N PHE A 74 -9.30 -19.32 1.69
CA PHE A 74 -9.90 -19.52 3.00
C PHE A 74 -11.18 -18.71 3.11
N THR A 75 -12.30 -19.39 3.29
CA THR A 75 -13.60 -18.73 3.50
C THR A 75 -13.83 -18.49 4.99
N LEU A 76 -14.24 -17.27 5.34
CA LEU A 76 -14.68 -16.95 6.70
C LEU A 76 -16.03 -17.61 6.96
N SER A 77 -16.10 -18.40 8.05
CA SER A 77 -17.36 -18.97 8.53
C SER A 77 -18.39 -17.89 8.90
N GLU A 78 -19.65 -18.29 9.16
CA GLU A 78 -20.71 -17.41 9.64
C GLU A 78 -20.35 -16.66 10.94
N VAL A 79 -19.53 -17.29 11.78
CA VAL A 79 -19.00 -16.70 13.02
C VAL A 79 -17.70 -15.92 12.80
N GLY A 80 -17.25 -15.76 11.55
CA GLY A 80 -16.12 -14.91 11.19
C GLY A 80 -14.73 -15.50 11.45
N HIS A 81 -14.66 -16.83 11.63
CA HIS A 81 -13.41 -17.56 11.84
C HIS A 81 -13.02 -18.30 10.58
N THR A 82 -11.72 -18.48 10.39
CA THR A 82 -11.14 -19.38 9.39
C THR A 82 -10.12 -20.32 10.03
N LYS A 83 -9.91 -21.48 9.40
CA LYS A 83 -8.94 -22.48 9.86
C LYS A 83 -7.74 -22.48 8.93
N ILE A 84 -6.59 -22.05 9.44
CA ILE A 84 -5.33 -21.96 8.71
C ILE A 84 -4.35 -22.93 9.37
N LYS A 85 -3.88 -23.95 8.64
CA LYS A 85 -3.00 -25.00 9.17
C LYS A 85 -3.41 -25.54 10.56
N GLY A 86 -4.68 -25.88 10.71
CA GLY A 86 -5.20 -26.40 11.99
C GLY A 86 -5.58 -25.35 13.04
N GLN A 87 -5.13 -24.10 12.90
CA GLN A 87 -5.43 -23.00 13.82
C GLN A 87 -6.72 -22.28 13.43
N THR A 88 -7.64 -22.13 14.38
CA THR A 88 -8.83 -21.30 14.21
C THR A 88 -8.48 -19.85 14.52
N ILE A 89 -8.63 -18.97 13.54
CA ILE A 89 -8.29 -17.55 13.62
C ILE A 89 -9.55 -16.73 13.32
N LYS A 90 -9.92 -15.84 14.24
CA LYS A 90 -11.02 -14.90 14.05
C LYS A 90 -10.52 -13.73 13.21
N LEU A 91 -11.12 -13.50 12.04
CA LEU A 91 -10.75 -12.41 11.14
C LEU A 91 -11.88 -11.40 10.95
N SER A 92 -13.14 -11.80 11.15
CA SER A 92 -14.27 -10.87 11.06
C SER A 92 -14.14 -9.69 12.00
N ALA A 93 -14.63 -8.53 11.58
CA ALA A 93 -14.58 -7.27 12.31
C ALA A 93 -13.16 -6.73 12.55
N LEU A 94 -12.13 -7.39 12.02
CA LEU A 94 -10.77 -6.85 11.96
C LEU A 94 -10.58 -6.07 10.67
N ASN A 95 -9.79 -5.00 10.74
CA ASN A 95 -9.23 -4.34 9.56
C ASN A 95 -8.10 -5.20 8.97
N PHE A 96 -7.47 -4.70 7.91
CA PHE A 96 -6.45 -5.45 7.18
C PHE A 96 -5.18 -5.67 8.03
N GLU A 97 -4.68 -4.64 8.71
CA GLU A 97 -3.51 -4.74 9.60
C GLU A 97 -3.69 -5.75 10.73
N ASP A 98 -4.83 -5.66 11.42
CA ASP A 98 -5.17 -6.51 12.55
C ASP A 98 -5.37 -7.96 12.11
N ALA A 99 -5.96 -8.18 10.92
CA ALA A 99 -6.11 -9.52 10.35
C ALA A 99 -4.75 -10.16 10.03
N LEU A 100 -3.82 -9.44 9.38
CA LEU A 100 -2.46 -9.92 9.13
C LEU A 100 -1.77 -10.31 10.43
N SER A 101 -1.86 -9.44 11.44
CA SER A 101 -1.28 -9.66 12.77
C SER A 101 -1.91 -10.87 13.49
N ALA A 102 -3.21 -11.07 13.35
CA ALA A 102 -3.94 -12.21 13.91
C ALA A 102 -3.53 -13.53 13.24
N ILE A 103 -3.32 -13.53 11.91
CA ILE A 103 -2.83 -14.70 11.16
C ILE A 103 -1.41 -15.05 11.62
N GLU A 104 -0.49 -14.09 11.64
CA GLU A 104 0.89 -14.30 12.09
C GLU A 104 0.95 -14.81 13.54
N SER A 105 0.15 -14.22 14.43
CA SER A 105 0.07 -14.62 15.84
C SER A 105 -0.53 -16.02 16.02
N GLY A 106 -1.56 -16.36 15.25
CA GLY A 106 -2.18 -17.69 15.26
C GLY A 106 -1.22 -18.77 14.81
N MET A 107 -0.51 -18.54 13.72
CA MET A 107 0.46 -19.48 13.16
C MET A 107 1.71 -19.62 14.05
N ARG A 108 2.12 -18.54 14.74
CA ARG A 108 3.24 -18.59 15.70
C ARG A 108 2.94 -19.53 16.87
N ARG A 109 1.69 -19.64 17.34
CA ARG A 109 1.34 -20.54 18.47
C ARG A 109 1.57 -22.01 18.18
N GLU A 110 1.49 -22.43 16.92
CA GLU A 110 1.80 -23.80 16.50
C GLU A 110 3.32 -24.03 16.43
N SER A 111 4.08 -23.00 16.08
CA SER A 111 5.51 -23.10 15.84
C SER A 111 6.30 -22.69 17.09
N TYR A 112 6.64 -23.66 17.95
CA TYR A 112 7.48 -23.46 19.14
C TYR A 112 8.97 -23.26 18.77
N VAL A 113 9.25 -22.32 17.87
CA VAL A 113 10.58 -22.04 17.33
C VAL A 113 10.99 -20.62 17.71
N ILE A 114 12.05 -20.52 18.52
CA ILE A 114 12.67 -19.24 18.88
C ILE A 114 13.35 -18.63 17.64
N GLY A 115 13.22 -17.32 17.46
CA GLY A 115 13.78 -16.63 16.29
C GLY A 115 13.00 -16.85 14.99
N LEU A 116 11.81 -17.42 15.08
CA LEU A 116 10.87 -17.53 13.96
C LEU A 116 10.33 -16.14 13.58
N GLU A 117 10.50 -15.74 12.32
CA GLU A 117 9.77 -14.63 11.72
C GLU A 117 8.71 -15.20 10.77
N LEU A 118 7.45 -14.83 10.99
CA LEU A 118 6.33 -15.14 10.09
C LEU A 118 5.87 -13.86 9.42
N LYS A 119 5.51 -13.97 8.15
CA LYS A 119 4.90 -12.89 7.36
C LYS A 119 3.65 -13.43 6.69
N ALA A 120 2.50 -12.90 7.09
CA ALA A 120 1.24 -13.17 6.41
C ALA A 120 1.03 -12.16 5.28
N GLN A 121 0.40 -12.62 4.20
CA GLN A 121 0.03 -11.81 3.05
C GLN A 121 -1.36 -12.24 2.61
N ILE A 122 -2.26 -11.26 2.42
CA ILE A 122 -3.57 -11.48 1.83
C ILE A 122 -3.46 -11.04 0.37
N VAL A 123 -3.52 -12.00 -0.53
CA VAL A 123 -3.29 -11.81 -1.97
C VAL A 123 -4.55 -11.30 -2.67
N SER A 124 -5.71 -11.80 -2.26
CA SER A 124 -7.00 -11.36 -2.77
C SER A 124 -8.10 -11.46 -1.72
N VAL A 125 -9.12 -10.61 -1.87
CA VAL A 125 -10.34 -10.59 -1.06
C VAL A 125 -11.52 -10.75 -2.02
N ASN A 126 -12.34 -11.79 -1.84
CA ASN A 126 -13.48 -12.11 -2.71
C ASN A 126 -13.13 -12.20 -4.20
N GLY A 127 -11.91 -12.69 -4.50
CA GLY A 127 -11.38 -12.80 -5.86
C GLY A 127 -10.64 -11.55 -6.37
N ASP A 128 -10.81 -10.40 -5.73
CA ASP A 128 -10.16 -9.15 -6.12
C ASP A 128 -8.71 -9.12 -5.60
N PRO A 129 -7.68 -9.01 -6.46
CA PRO A 129 -6.29 -8.92 -6.02
C PRO A 129 -6.05 -7.61 -5.29
N VAL A 130 -5.34 -7.68 -4.15
CA VAL A 130 -5.15 -6.51 -3.28
C VAL A 130 -3.68 -6.29 -2.91
N VAL A 131 -3.34 -5.03 -2.67
CA VAL A 131 -2.07 -4.61 -2.04
C VAL A 131 -2.41 -3.83 -0.78
N TYR A 132 -1.74 -4.16 0.32
CA TYR A 132 -1.90 -3.44 1.58
C TYR A 132 -0.89 -2.31 1.71
N ILE A 133 -1.34 -1.14 2.17
CA ILE A 133 -0.55 0.06 2.40
C ILE A 133 -0.71 0.48 3.86
N GLY A 134 0.37 0.36 4.62
CA GLY A 134 0.41 0.70 6.04
C GLY A 134 1.55 1.65 6.42
N GLY A 135 1.67 1.90 7.73
CA GLY A 135 2.72 2.76 8.28
C GLY A 135 2.40 4.25 8.18
N ARG A 136 3.43 5.09 7.98
CA ARG A 136 3.33 6.56 8.00
C ARG A 136 2.86 7.15 6.66
N VAL A 137 1.68 6.73 6.23
CA VAL A 137 0.91 7.30 5.11
C VAL A 137 -0.31 8.07 5.63
N ARG A 138 -0.95 8.91 4.81
CA ARG A 138 -2.12 9.68 5.27
C ARG A 138 -3.36 8.81 5.50
N ARG A 139 -3.61 7.85 4.61
CA ARG A 139 -4.75 6.94 4.67
C ARG A 139 -4.26 5.50 4.50
N PRO A 140 -3.90 4.80 5.58
CA PRO A 140 -3.59 3.37 5.49
C PRO A 140 -4.84 2.58 5.09
N GLY A 141 -4.64 1.49 4.37
CA GLY A 141 -5.72 0.75 3.72
C GLY A 141 -5.20 -0.24 2.70
N HIS A 142 -6.11 -0.89 1.99
CA HIS A 142 -5.76 -1.72 0.85
C HIS A 142 -6.29 -1.12 -0.45
N VAL A 143 -5.66 -1.49 -1.56
CA VAL A 143 -6.03 -1.09 -2.91
C VAL A 143 -6.32 -2.36 -3.71
N VAL A 144 -7.42 -2.37 -4.44
CA VAL A 144 -7.68 -3.41 -5.45
C VAL A 144 -6.85 -3.08 -6.68
N VAL A 145 -6.06 -4.05 -7.15
CA VAL A 145 -5.12 -3.87 -8.26
C VAL A 145 -5.38 -4.90 -9.36
N SER A 146 -5.34 -4.46 -10.61
CA SER A 146 -5.53 -5.35 -11.79
C SER A 146 -4.21 -5.95 -12.30
N GLY A 147 -3.11 -5.74 -11.57
CA GLY A 147 -1.77 -6.17 -11.97
C GLY A 147 -0.68 -5.54 -11.11
N ALA A 148 0.51 -5.40 -11.69
CA ALA A 148 1.63 -4.74 -11.01
C ALA A 148 1.46 -3.21 -11.04
N VAL A 149 1.64 -2.56 -9.89
CA VAL A 149 1.40 -1.12 -9.69
C VAL A 149 2.66 -0.47 -9.12
N SER A 150 2.95 0.79 -9.45
CA SER A 150 4.16 1.43 -8.91
C SER A 150 4.01 1.81 -7.43
N VAL A 151 5.15 1.97 -6.73
CA VAL A 151 5.14 2.50 -5.35
C VAL A 151 4.59 3.91 -5.30
N ALA A 152 4.90 4.75 -6.30
CA ALA A 152 4.38 6.10 -6.38
C ALA A 152 2.85 6.13 -6.41
N ASP A 153 2.23 5.32 -7.29
CA ASP A 153 0.77 5.28 -7.42
C ASP A 153 0.08 4.81 -6.14
N LEU A 154 0.68 3.83 -5.43
CA LEU A 154 0.17 3.35 -4.14
C LEU A 154 0.25 4.42 -3.06
N VAL A 155 1.39 5.10 -2.94
CA VAL A 155 1.55 6.21 -1.99
C VAL A 155 0.58 7.33 -2.29
N ASP A 156 0.37 7.65 -3.57
CA ASP A 156 -0.59 8.68 -4.00
C ASP A 156 -2.04 8.26 -3.74
N ALA A 157 -2.40 7.00 -3.97
CA ALA A 157 -3.72 6.45 -3.62
C ALA A 157 -4.00 6.56 -2.11
N ALA A 158 -2.96 6.37 -1.28
CA ALA A 158 -2.99 6.59 0.16
C ALA A 158 -3.04 8.09 0.58
N GLY A 159 -3.01 9.01 -0.38
CA GLY A 159 -3.03 10.46 -0.17
C GLY A 159 -1.66 11.05 0.15
N GLY A 160 -0.59 10.34 -0.20
CA GLY A 160 0.78 10.71 0.07
C GLY A 160 1.28 10.26 1.44
N LEU A 161 2.54 10.62 1.72
CA LEU A 161 3.18 10.36 3.01
C LEU A 161 2.52 11.18 4.13
N ALA A 162 2.52 10.63 5.35
CA ALA A 162 2.19 11.40 6.55
C ALA A 162 3.29 12.47 6.82
N LEU A 163 2.99 13.44 7.68
CA LEU A 163 3.92 14.54 8.02
C LEU A 163 5.28 14.04 8.56
N ASP A 164 5.29 12.91 9.25
CA ASP A 164 6.48 12.24 9.78
C ASP A 164 6.83 10.96 9.00
N GLY A 165 6.32 10.78 7.78
CA GLY A 165 6.66 9.66 6.91
C GLY A 165 8.02 9.84 6.23
N SER A 166 8.76 8.75 6.04
CA SER A 166 10.06 8.74 5.36
C SER A 166 9.96 8.17 3.94
N ALA A 167 10.29 8.98 2.94
CA ALA A 167 10.43 8.51 1.55
C ALA A 167 11.68 7.62 1.36
N GLU A 168 12.69 7.76 2.22
CA GLU A 168 13.95 7.01 2.14
C GLU A 168 13.84 5.58 2.70
N ARG A 169 12.77 5.30 3.45
CA ARG A 169 12.60 4.04 4.20
C ARG A 169 11.23 3.43 3.95
N VAL A 170 10.91 3.21 2.68
CA VAL A 170 9.71 2.47 2.29
C VAL A 170 10.05 0.98 2.28
N ARG A 171 9.33 0.20 3.08
CA ARG A 171 9.49 -1.25 3.15
C ARG A 171 8.43 -1.90 2.27
N VAL A 172 8.86 -2.80 1.42
CA VAL A 172 7.98 -3.66 0.62
C VAL A 172 8.20 -5.09 1.09
N VAL A 173 7.12 -5.74 1.52
CA VAL A 173 7.12 -7.17 1.80
C VAL A 173 6.41 -7.86 0.65
N HIS A 174 7.11 -8.75 -0.07
CA HIS A 174 6.55 -9.56 -1.13
C HIS A 174 7.09 -10.99 -1.01
N GLN A 175 6.22 -11.99 -1.05
CA GLN A 175 6.55 -13.40 -0.86
C GLN A 175 7.42 -13.67 0.39
N GLY A 176 7.10 -12.99 1.49
CA GLY A 176 7.86 -13.06 2.74
C GLY A 176 9.23 -12.38 2.74
N VAL A 177 9.69 -11.85 1.62
CA VAL A 177 10.93 -11.08 1.51
C VAL A 177 10.64 -9.62 1.79
N THR A 178 11.34 -9.05 2.78
CA THR A 178 11.29 -7.60 3.05
C THR A 178 12.44 -6.90 2.33
N GLN A 179 12.11 -5.96 1.46
CA GLN A 179 13.04 -5.07 0.80
C GLN A 179 12.80 -3.64 1.28
N VAL A 180 13.87 -2.88 1.46
CA VAL A 180 13.79 -1.45 1.83
C VAL A 180 14.27 -0.64 0.64
N HIS A 181 13.43 0.30 0.23
CA HIS A 181 13.65 1.13 -0.94
C HIS A 181 13.67 2.60 -0.54
N ASP A 182 14.58 3.35 -1.16
CA ASP A 182 14.59 4.81 -1.14
C ASP A 182 13.84 5.30 -2.39
N VAL A 183 12.67 5.90 -2.15
CA VAL A 183 11.76 6.44 -3.17
C VAL A 183 11.65 7.95 -3.09
N ARG A 184 12.69 8.63 -2.58
CA ARG A 184 12.80 10.09 -2.69
C ARG A 184 12.86 10.54 -4.15
N ASP A 185 13.39 9.68 -5.00
CA ASP A 185 13.40 9.84 -6.44
C ASP A 185 12.11 9.27 -7.04
N SER A 186 11.26 10.14 -7.56
CA SER A 186 9.98 9.78 -8.19
C SER A 186 10.17 8.84 -9.38
N GLU A 187 11.30 8.93 -10.09
CA GLU A 187 11.58 8.04 -11.23
C GLU A 187 11.76 6.59 -10.75
N LYS A 188 12.53 6.39 -9.67
CA LYS A 188 12.72 5.07 -9.05
C LYS A 188 11.43 4.54 -8.43
N ALA A 189 10.62 5.42 -7.85
CA ALA A 189 9.32 5.05 -7.29
C ALA A 189 8.34 4.56 -8.36
N GLY A 190 8.40 5.14 -9.57
CA GLY A 190 7.60 4.73 -10.72
C GLY A 190 8.07 3.41 -11.35
N GLU A 191 9.36 3.10 -11.29
CA GLU A 191 9.92 1.86 -11.84
C GLU A 191 9.70 0.65 -10.92
N LEU A 192 9.60 0.87 -9.61
CA LEU A 192 9.38 -0.20 -8.64
C LEU A 192 7.95 -0.72 -8.69
N LYS A 193 7.77 -1.80 -9.43
CA LYS A 193 6.51 -2.52 -9.59
C LYS A 193 6.20 -3.40 -8.38
N ILE A 194 4.98 -3.26 -7.87
CA ILE A 194 4.44 -3.95 -6.70
C ILE A 194 3.32 -4.89 -7.17
N GLU A 195 3.46 -6.16 -6.84
CA GLU A 195 2.50 -7.20 -7.22
C GLU A 195 1.41 -7.38 -6.14
N PRO A 196 0.26 -7.97 -6.50
CA PRO A 196 -0.78 -8.34 -5.54
C PRO A 196 -0.24 -9.21 -4.39
N GLY A 197 -0.83 -9.05 -3.21
CA GLY A 197 -0.36 -9.69 -1.96
C GLY A 197 0.84 -9.00 -1.31
N SER A 198 1.45 -8.01 -1.96
CA SER A 198 2.50 -7.22 -1.33
C SER A 198 1.96 -6.35 -0.21
N ILE A 199 2.83 -6.07 0.76
CA ILE A 199 2.58 -5.11 1.84
C ILE A 199 3.58 -3.98 1.70
N LEU A 200 3.09 -2.77 1.48
CA LEU A 200 3.87 -1.54 1.50
C LEU A 200 3.75 -0.88 2.87
N SER A 201 4.88 -0.61 3.52
CA SER A 201 4.93 0.03 4.83
C SER A 201 5.92 1.18 4.85
N VAL A 202 5.42 2.39 5.11
CA VAL A 202 6.26 3.59 5.23
C VAL A 202 6.76 3.75 6.66
N ALA A 203 8.08 3.83 6.85
CA ALA A 203 8.67 4.08 8.15
C ALA A 203 8.55 5.56 8.58
N ARG A 204 8.71 5.82 9.88
CA ARG A 204 8.86 7.19 10.40
C ARG A 204 10.17 7.82 9.91
N SER A 205 10.13 9.10 9.58
CA SER A 205 11.29 9.94 9.27
C SER A 205 12.15 10.19 10.51
N LEU A 206 13.46 9.97 10.38
CA LEU A 206 14.42 10.25 11.45
C LEU A 206 14.79 11.74 11.53
N VAL A 207 14.51 12.51 10.47
CA VAL A 207 14.89 13.94 10.38
C VAL A 207 14.06 14.82 11.33
N SER A 208 12.86 14.38 11.73
CA SER A 208 12.04 15.13 12.70
C SER A 208 12.54 15.07 14.14
N ASP A 209 13.35 14.08 14.51
CA ASP A 209 13.86 13.93 15.88
C ASP A 209 15.00 14.91 16.22
N ASP A 210 15.77 15.36 15.21
CA ASP A 210 16.95 16.20 15.44
C ASP A 210 16.59 17.64 15.87
N ARG A 211 15.45 18.19 15.43
CA ARG A 211 15.01 19.53 15.88
C ARG A 211 14.58 19.52 17.35
N SER A 212 13.88 18.46 17.78
CA SER A 212 13.43 18.27 19.16
C SER A 212 14.60 18.08 20.14
N MET A 213 15.67 17.41 19.71
CA MET A 213 16.89 17.24 20.51
C MET A 213 17.65 18.57 20.70
N ARG A 214 17.74 19.41 19.66
CA ARG A 214 18.33 20.76 19.77
C ARG A 214 17.54 21.63 20.75
N ASP A 215 16.21 21.68 20.63
CA ASP A 215 15.37 22.50 21.52
C ASP A 215 15.44 22.04 23.00
N ARG A 216 15.58 20.74 23.24
CA ARG A 216 15.80 20.20 24.60
C ARG A 216 17.20 20.50 25.14
N LEU A 217 18.22 20.43 24.28
CA LEU A 217 19.60 20.78 24.67
C LEU A 217 19.73 22.27 25.01
N ASP A 218 19.03 23.12 24.27
CA ASP A 218 18.97 24.56 24.56
C ASP A 218 18.23 24.82 25.88
N GLN A 219 17.10 24.14 26.16
CA GLN A 219 16.42 24.27 27.45
C GLN A 219 17.28 23.82 28.64
N LEU A 220 18.09 22.77 28.46
CA LEU A 220 19.04 22.30 29.48
C LEU A 220 20.18 23.30 29.69
N ASN A 221 20.69 23.92 28.62
CA ASN A 221 21.75 24.91 28.70
C ASN A 221 21.29 26.27 29.24
N HIS A 222 19.99 26.60 29.12
CA HIS A 222 19.41 27.85 29.66
C HIS A 222 18.87 27.69 31.10
N GLY A 223 18.86 26.48 31.65
CA GLY A 223 18.59 26.24 33.07
C GLY A 223 19.77 26.70 33.93
N LYS A 224 19.75 27.97 34.39
CA LYS A 224 20.75 28.49 35.34
C LYS A 224 21.00 27.48 36.48
N PRO A 225 22.25 27.17 36.83
CA PRO A 225 22.54 26.27 37.94
C PRO A 225 21.99 26.88 39.24
N ARG A 226 21.08 26.17 39.90
CA ARG A 226 20.63 26.48 41.27
C ARG A 226 21.80 26.26 42.24
N ARG A 227 22.71 27.22 42.30
CA ARG A 227 23.67 27.39 43.40
C ARG A 227 23.01 28.32 44.42
N ASP A 228 22.11 27.79 45.21
CA ASP A 228 21.81 28.34 46.53
C ASP A 228 20.98 27.33 47.32
N ARG A 229 21.64 26.73 48.32
CA ARG A 229 21.12 26.24 49.59
C ARG A 229 22.17 25.35 50.27
N LEU A 230 23.29 25.95 50.68
CA LEU A 230 24.18 25.39 51.71
C LEU A 230 24.90 26.54 52.43
N ARG A 231 24.13 27.42 53.05
CA ARG A 231 24.62 28.30 54.12
C ARG A 231 23.38 28.83 54.83
N ASP A 232 23.02 28.14 55.91
CA ASP A 232 22.42 28.67 57.13
C ASP A 232 22.09 27.47 58.00
N GLY A 233 22.95 27.24 58.98
CA GLY A 233 22.93 26.07 59.84
C GLY A 233 24.22 25.96 60.65
N LEU A 234 24.57 27.03 61.36
CA LEU A 234 25.45 27.05 62.53
C LEU A 234 24.92 28.11 63.50
#